data_AF-A0A954HRM2-F1
#
_entry.id   AF-A0A954HRM2-F1
#
_cell.length_a   1.000
_cell.length_b   1.000
_cell.length_c   1.000
_cell.angle_alpha   90.00
_cell.angle_beta   90.00
_cell.angle_gamma   90.00
#
_symmetry.space_group_name_H-M   'P 1'
#
loop_
_entity.id
_entity.type
_entity.pdbx_description
1 polymer ?
#
loop_
_entity_poly.entity_id
_entity_poly.type
_entity_poly.pdbx_seq_one_letter_code
_entity_poly.pdbx_strand_id
1 'polypeptide(L)'
;ADVDGDGDQDILLTNGDSMDGHMLKPHHGVAWLERTGEMKFQHHEIDRVPGAYGIASGDFDSDGDVDLVVVSMTWWNDVPFNSVIWYEQADGKFSRNNLEFSTAQHACVEVGDFDSDGDIDFAVGEFEHRPVKSDHLCTLWWNQSQQ
;
A
#
# COMPACT_ATOMS: atom_id res chain seq x y z
N ALA A 1 -9.27 -8.36 -4.78
CA ALA A 1 -8.62 -9.36 -3.91
C ALA A 1 -9.72 -9.98 -3.09
N ASP A 2 -9.60 -11.26 -2.71
CA ASP A 2 -10.54 -11.91 -1.78
C ASP A 2 -10.02 -11.64 -0.37
N VAL A 3 -10.43 -10.52 0.24
CA VAL A 3 -9.75 -10.00 1.45
C VAL A 3 -10.12 -10.79 2.68
N ASP A 4 -11.35 -11.31 2.75
CA ASP A 4 -11.83 -12.11 3.88
C ASP A 4 -11.86 -13.63 3.62
N GLY A 5 -11.46 -14.06 2.43
CA GLY A 5 -11.31 -15.48 2.07
C GLY A 5 -12.64 -16.19 1.84
N ASP A 6 -13.72 -15.47 1.56
CA ASP A 6 -15.06 -16.05 1.35
C ASP A 6 -15.26 -16.61 -0.08
N GLY A 7 -14.27 -16.42 -0.95
CA GLY A 7 -14.22 -16.93 -2.31
C GLY A 7 -14.78 -15.96 -3.36
N ASP A 8 -15.16 -14.75 -2.97
CA ASP A 8 -15.53 -13.71 -3.91
C ASP A 8 -14.42 -12.65 -4.09
N GLN A 9 -14.71 -11.50 -4.72
CA GLN A 9 -13.69 -10.51 -5.03
C GLN A 9 -14.12 -9.15 -4.53
N ASP A 10 -13.32 -8.62 -3.63
CA ASP A 10 -13.47 -7.30 -3.03
C ASP A 10 -12.69 -6.24 -3.78
N ILE A 11 -12.99 -5.00 -3.41
CA ILE A 11 -12.35 -3.80 -3.95
C ILE A 11 -11.45 -3.20 -2.89
N LEU A 12 -10.17 -3.04 -3.22
CA LEU A 12 -9.23 -2.26 -2.45
C LEU A 12 -9.37 -0.78 -2.82
N LEU A 13 -9.35 0.10 -1.81
CA LEU A 13 -9.55 1.53 -1.97
C LEU A 13 -8.44 2.31 -1.27
N THR A 14 -7.76 3.14 -2.04
CA THR A 14 -6.89 4.21 -1.53
C THR A 14 -7.55 5.57 -1.75
N ASN A 15 -7.43 6.44 -0.75
CA ASN A 15 -7.78 7.83 -0.90
C ASN A 15 -6.76 8.65 -0.11
N GLY A 16 -5.93 9.42 -0.78
CA GLY A 16 -4.86 10.14 -0.11
C GLY A 16 -4.52 11.47 -0.73
N ASP A 17 -5.18 11.84 -1.83
CA ASP A 17 -4.85 13.06 -2.57
C ASP A 17 -4.92 14.30 -1.66
N SER A 18 -3.72 14.81 -1.40
CA SER A 18 -3.45 15.95 -0.55
C SER A 18 -2.97 17.15 -1.38
N MET A 19 -3.38 17.30 -2.64
CA MET A 19 -3.02 18.41 -3.55
C MET A 19 -3.29 19.84 -2.99
N ASP A 20 -3.80 19.96 -1.77
CA ASP A 20 -4.01 21.17 -0.98
C ASP A 20 -3.25 21.21 0.38
N GLY A 21 -2.46 20.20 0.76
CA GLY A 21 -1.61 20.17 1.96
C GLY A 21 -1.37 18.78 2.58
N HIS A 22 -0.36 18.62 3.45
CA HIS A 22 -0.06 17.36 4.17
C HIS A 22 -1.09 16.92 5.24
N MET A 23 -2.19 17.67 5.40
CA MET A 23 -3.13 17.40 6.47
C MET A 23 -3.93 16.13 6.20
N LEU A 24 -4.00 15.24 7.18
CA LEU A 24 -4.89 14.09 7.14
C LEU A 24 -6.34 14.58 7.08
N LYS A 25 -7.06 14.25 6.00
CA LYS A 25 -8.48 14.55 5.87
C LYS A 25 -9.32 13.39 6.37
N PRO A 26 -10.59 13.62 6.76
CA PRO A 26 -11.46 12.55 7.23
C PRO A 26 -11.72 11.42 6.23
N HIS A 27 -11.43 11.62 4.95
CA HIS A 27 -11.58 10.60 3.91
C HIS A 27 -10.22 10.05 3.44
N HIS A 28 -9.10 10.46 4.04
CA HIS A 28 -7.80 9.90 3.70
C HIS A 28 -7.58 8.58 4.41
N GLY A 29 -7.14 7.58 3.66
CA GLY A 29 -6.83 6.27 4.18
C GLY A 29 -6.85 5.17 3.15
N VAL A 30 -6.84 3.97 3.72
CA VAL A 30 -6.88 2.70 3.05
C VAL A 30 -8.11 1.97 3.59
N ALA A 31 -8.89 1.41 2.68
CA ALA A 31 -10.09 0.67 3.01
C ALA A 31 -10.27 -0.47 2.02
N TRP A 32 -11.13 -1.41 2.36
CA TRP A 32 -11.65 -2.39 1.41
C TRP A 32 -13.17 -2.40 1.43
N LEU A 33 -13.75 -2.82 0.33
CA LEU A 33 -15.19 -2.93 0.15
C LEU A 33 -15.56 -4.41 -0.02
N GLU A 34 -16.11 -5.00 1.04
CA GLU A 34 -16.56 -6.40 1.12
C GLU A 34 -17.77 -6.61 0.23
N ARG A 35 -17.71 -7.59 -0.67
CA ARG A 35 -18.83 -7.92 -1.53
C ARG A 35 -19.85 -8.81 -0.82
N THR A 36 -20.79 -8.18 -0.12
CA THR A 36 -21.90 -8.86 0.58
C THR A 36 -23.06 -9.34 -0.32
N GLY A 37 -22.93 -9.24 -1.65
CA GLY A 37 -23.93 -9.68 -2.61
C GLY A 37 -23.80 -9.01 -3.98
N GLU A 38 -24.74 -9.29 -4.89
CA GLU A 38 -24.73 -8.72 -6.24
C GLU A 38 -24.81 -7.19 -6.18
N MET A 39 -23.69 -6.52 -6.48
CA MET A 39 -23.51 -5.06 -6.43
C MET A 39 -23.73 -4.42 -5.05
N LYS A 40 -23.56 -5.18 -3.96
CA LYS A 40 -23.61 -4.66 -2.59
C LYS A 40 -22.23 -4.74 -1.96
N PHE A 41 -21.82 -3.64 -1.35
CA PHE A 41 -20.50 -3.50 -0.77
C PHE A 41 -20.59 -2.94 0.65
N GLN A 42 -19.92 -3.60 1.58
CA GLN A 42 -19.74 -3.12 2.95
C GLN A 42 -18.35 -2.49 3.09
N HIS A 43 -18.28 -1.28 3.63
CA HIS A 43 -17.02 -0.55 3.78
C HIS A 43 -16.31 -0.91 5.08
N HIS A 44 -15.03 -1.25 4.98
CA HIS A 44 -14.15 -1.52 6.10
C HIS A 44 -12.91 -0.62 6.03
N GLU A 45 -12.74 0.24 7.04
CA GLU A 45 -11.55 1.10 7.15
C GLU A 45 -10.38 0.25 7.70
N ILE A 46 -9.22 0.35 7.05
CA ILE A 46 -7.98 -0.33 7.48
C ILE A 46 -7.12 0.63 8.29
N ASP A 47 -6.76 1.76 7.69
CA ASP A 47 -5.91 2.77 8.33
C ASP A 47 -6.09 4.14 7.68
N ARG A 48 -5.63 5.18 8.39
CA ARG A 48 -5.64 6.56 7.93
C ARG A 48 -4.23 6.99 7.56
N VAL A 49 -3.97 7.01 6.27
CA VAL A 49 -2.68 7.33 5.67
C VAL A 49 -2.83 8.60 4.83
N PRO A 50 -2.18 9.71 5.22
CA PRO A 50 -2.07 10.86 4.35
C PRO A 50 -1.35 10.45 3.06
N GLY A 51 -1.86 10.85 1.90
CA GLY A 51 -1.19 10.57 0.65
C GLY A 51 -1.36 9.16 0.12
N ALA A 52 -2.10 8.24 0.75
CA ALA A 52 -2.38 6.90 0.20
C ALA A 52 -2.76 6.97 -1.29
N TYR A 53 -1.90 6.45 -2.16
CA TYR A 53 -1.96 6.67 -3.60
C TYR A 53 -2.06 5.36 -4.36
N GLY A 54 -1.12 4.44 -4.12
CA GLY A 54 -1.10 3.11 -4.70
C GLY A 54 -1.33 2.02 -3.66
N ILE A 55 -1.94 0.93 -4.07
CA ILE A 55 -2.07 -0.29 -3.28
C ILE A 55 -1.89 -1.51 -4.18
N ALA A 56 -1.20 -2.51 -3.66
CA ALA A 56 -1.15 -3.85 -4.24
C ALA A 56 -1.37 -4.88 -3.12
N SER A 57 -1.79 -6.08 -3.51
CA SER A 57 -2.11 -7.18 -2.59
C SER A 57 -1.37 -8.45 -2.98
N GLY A 58 -1.00 -9.25 -2.00
CA GLY A 58 -0.38 -10.56 -2.16
C GLY A 58 -0.30 -11.25 -0.81
N ASP A 59 0.31 -12.43 -0.78
CA ASP A 59 0.66 -13.14 0.45
C ASP A 59 2.16 -12.93 0.65
N PHE A 60 2.54 -11.95 1.48
CA PHE A 60 3.93 -11.49 1.55
C PHE A 60 4.74 -12.20 2.64
N ASP A 61 4.08 -12.88 3.57
CA ASP A 61 4.73 -13.70 4.60
C ASP A 61 4.47 -15.22 4.45
N SER A 62 3.75 -15.61 3.39
CA SER A 62 3.46 -17.01 3.03
C SER A 62 2.56 -17.74 4.04
N ASP A 63 1.70 -17.02 4.74
CA ASP A 63 0.75 -17.62 5.69
C ASP A 63 -0.61 -17.97 5.08
N GLY A 64 -0.84 -17.53 3.84
CA GLY A 64 -2.00 -17.86 3.02
C GLY A 64 -3.13 -16.83 3.08
N ASP A 65 -2.96 -15.71 3.78
CA ASP A 65 -3.92 -14.61 3.75
C ASP A 65 -3.47 -13.40 2.92
N VAL A 66 -4.40 -12.46 2.71
CA VAL A 66 -4.20 -11.34 1.79
C VAL A 66 -3.65 -10.14 2.53
N ASP A 67 -2.36 -9.93 2.36
CA ASP A 67 -1.63 -8.73 2.74
C ASP A 67 -1.79 -7.59 1.74
N LEU A 68 -1.45 -6.39 2.19
CA LEU A 68 -1.49 -5.17 1.39
C LEU A 68 -0.18 -4.39 1.51
N VAL A 69 0.34 -3.91 0.39
CA VAL A 69 1.38 -2.88 0.37
C VAL A 69 0.77 -1.60 -0.17
N VAL A 70 0.94 -0.51 0.58
CA VAL A 70 0.42 0.82 0.27
C VAL A 70 1.58 1.76 0.12
N VAL A 71 1.53 2.55 -0.95
CA VAL A 71 2.43 3.67 -1.16
C VAL A 71 1.71 4.99 -1.02
N SER A 72 2.43 5.99 -0.50
CA SER A 72 1.87 7.31 -0.32
C SER A 72 2.66 8.40 -1.04
N MET A 73 1.91 9.40 -1.50
CA MET A 73 2.39 10.57 -2.20
C MET A 73 1.64 11.79 -1.66
N THR A 74 2.38 12.77 -1.13
CA THR A 74 1.82 14.06 -0.69
C THR A 74 2.49 15.19 -1.46
N TRP A 75 1.80 16.31 -1.70
CA TRP A 75 2.30 17.37 -2.60
C TRP A 75 3.48 18.17 -2.04
N TRP A 76 3.61 18.19 -0.73
CA TRP A 76 4.71 18.85 -0.02
C TRP A 76 5.73 17.75 0.32
N ASN A 77 7.01 17.98 0.08
CA ASN A 77 8.05 16.97 0.18
C ASN A 77 9.16 17.36 1.17
N ASP A 78 8.87 18.30 2.06
CA ASP A 78 9.78 18.79 3.10
C ASP A 78 9.53 18.14 4.47
N VAL A 79 8.40 17.44 4.64
CA VAL A 79 8.07 16.70 5.86
C VAL A 79 8.09 15.20 5.54
N PRO A 80 8.95 14.40 6.19
CA PRO A 80 8.93 12.95 6.05
C PRO A 80 7.62 12.33 6.53
N PHE A 81 7.18 11.28 5.86
CA PHE A 81 5.99 10.49 6.21
C PHE A 81 6.23 9.01 5.87
N ASN A 82 5.32 8.14 6.32
CA ASN A 82 5.38 6.73 5.97
C ASN A 82 4.97 6.55 4.50
N SER A 83 5.96 6.35 3.64
CA SER A 83 5.85 6.37 2.18
C SER A 83 5.64 4.99 1.57
N VAL A 84 6.11 3.93 2.25
CA VAL A 84 5.84 2.52 1.94
C VAL A 84 5.39 1.83 3.23
N ILE A 85 4.21 1.22 3.19
CA ILE A 85 3.57 0.59 4.35
C ILE A 85 3.07 -0.79 3.94
N TRP A 86 3.44 -1.82 4.69
CA TRP A 86 2.86 -3.15 4.60
C TRP A 86 1.80 -3.30 5.69
N TYR A 87 0.64 -3.83 5.31
CA TYR A 87 -0.41 -4.28 6.21
C TYR A 87 -0.46 -5.80 6.13
N GLU A 88 0.06 -6.44 7.17
CA GLU A 88 -0.02 -7.88 7.40
C GLU A 88 -1.44 -8.20 7.85
N GLN A 89 -2.13 -9.07 7.14
CA GLN A 89 -3.40 -9.59 7.61
C GLN A 89 -3.14 -10.80 8.53
N ALA A 90 -4.00 -10.96 9.53
CA ALA A 90 -4.11 -12.20 10.30
C ALA A 90 -5.50 -12.25 10.93
N ASP A 91 -6.22 -13.35 10.75
CA ASP A 91 -7.57 -13.55 11.30
C ASP A 91 -8.54 -12.38 10.99
N GLY A 92 -8.49 -11.85 9.76
CA GLY A 92 -9.34 -10.75 9.30
C GLY A 92 -9.01 -9.38 9.92
N LYS A 93 -7.82 -9.21 10.50
CA LYS A 93 -7.33 -7.94 11.04
C LYS A 93 -6.01 -7.57 10.41
N PHE A 94 -5.84 -6.28 10.14
CA PHE A 94 -4.60 -5.75 9.60
C PHE A 94 -3.69 -5.18 10.69
N SER A 95 -2.43 -5.57 10.66
CA SER A 95 -1.33 -5.03 11.45
C SER A 95 -0.44 -4.15 10.57
N ARG A 96 -0.16 -2.94 11.01
CA ARG A 96 0.60 -1.95 10.22
C ARG A 96 2.11 -2.08 10.45
N ASN A 97 2.86 -2.28 9.38
CA ASN A 97 4.31 -2.29 9.32
C ASN A 97 4.82 -1.17 8.40
N ASN A 98 5.49 -0.14 8.96
CA ASN A 98 6.06 0.94 8.15
C ASN A 98 7.43 0.51 7.63
N LEU A 99 7.56 0.38 6.30
CA LEU A 99 8.80 -0.06 5.65
C LEU A 99 9.71 1.12 5.29
N GLU A 100 9.12 2.24 4.89
CA GLU A 100 9.85 3.46 4.54
C GLU A 100 9.27 4.69 5.24
N PHE A 101 10.14 5.49 5.85
CA PHE A 101 9.82 6.81 6.38
C PHE A 101 10.71 7.86 5.73
N SER A 102 10.21 8.50 4.68
CA SER A 102 11.02 9.38 3.82
C SER A 102 10.19 10.55 3.28
N THR A 103 10.82 11.38 2.44
CA THR A 103 10.16 12.41 1.64
C THR A 103 9.79 11.93 0.23
N ALA A 104 10.00 10.64 -0.07
CA ALA A 104 9.73 10.06 -1.37
C ALA A 104 8.23 10.12 -1.70
N GLN A 105 7.93 10.35 -2.97
CA GLN A 105 6.57 10.52 -3.48
C GLN A 105 6.18 9.33 -4.34
N HIS A 106 5.83 8.22 -3.71
CA HIS A 106 5.55 6.98 -4.44
C HIS A 106 4.13 7.02 -5.04
N ALA A 107 4.05 7.04 -6.38
CA ALA A 107 2.80 7.15 -7.13
C ALA A 107 2.24 5.79 -7.58
N CYS A 108 3.06 4.74 -7.56
CA CYS A 108 2.62 3.39 -7.88
C CYS A 108 3.44 2.36 -7.13
N VAL A 109 2.83 1.19 -6.98
CA VAL A 109 3.46 -0.02 -6.45
C VAL A 109 2.98 -1.20 -7.29
N GLU A 110 3.89 -2.12 -7.58
CA GLU A 110 3.63 -3.42 -8.21
C GLU A 110 4.30 -4.50 -7.37
N VAL A 111 3.73 -5.71 -7.36
CA VAL A 111 4.27 -6.83 -6.60
C VAL A 111 4.46 -8.06 -7.48
N GLY A 112 5.47 -8.86 -7.14
CA GLY A 112 5.76 -10.12 -7.82
C GLY A 112 7.10 -10.68 -7.37
N ASP A 113 7.32 -11.97 -7.60
CA ASP A 113 8.62 -12.60 -7.41
C ASP A 113 9.57 -12.16 -8.54
N PHE A 114 10.39 -11.14 -8.28
CA PHE A 114 11.21 -10.49 -9.31
C PHE A 114 12.61 -11.09 -9.43
N ASP A 115 13.10 -11.79 -8.40
CA ASP A 115 14.39 -12.47 -8.42
C ASP A 115 14.32 -14.01 -8.47
N SER A 116 13.11 -14.57 -8.50
CA SER A 116 12.81 -16.00 -8.58
C SER A 116 13.23 -16.79 -7.33
N ASP A 117 13.22 -16.16 -6.15
CA ASP A 117 13.48 -16.83 -4.87
C ASP A 117 12.23 -17.45 -4.21
N GLY A 118 11.05 -17.10 -4.72
CA GLY A 118 9.76 -17.60 -4.28
C GLY A 118 9.03 -16.70 -3.28
N ASP A 119 9.67 -15.64 -2.81
CA ASP A 119 9.04 -14.59 -2.02
C ASP A 119 8.48 -13.50 -2.95
N ILE A 120 7.37 -12.86 -2.55
CA ILE A 120 6.82 -11.75 -3.33
C ILE A 120 7.55 -10.45 -2.96
N ASP A 121 8.17 -9.82 -3.96
CA ASP A 121 8.87 -8.53 -3.86
C ASP A 121 7.98 -7.35 -4.23
N PHE A 122 8.43 -6.13 -3.91
CA PHE A 122 7.74 -4.88 -4.27
C PHE A 122 8.58 -4.00 -5.19
N ALA A 123 7.95 -3.39 -6.19
CA ALA A 123 8.50 -2.33 -7.02
C ALA A 123 7.70 -1.04 -6.80
N VAL A 124 8.34 0.01 -6.29
CA VAL A 124 7.70 1.32 -6.04
C VAL A 124 8.23 2.38 -6.99
N GLY A 125 7.32 3.12 -7.63
CA GLY A 125 7.65 4.18 -8.58
C GLY A 125 7.53 5.57 -7.96
N GLU A 126 8.57 6.38 -8.12
CA GLU A 126 8.64 7.73 -7.55
C GLU A 126 8.16 8.78 -8.55
N PHE A 127 7.26 9.66 -8.11
CA PHE A 127 6.81 10.84 -8.83
C PHE A 127 7.63 12.05 -8.41
N GLU A 128 8.65 12.40 -9.19
CA GLU A 128 9.45 13.58 -8.89
C GLU A 128 8.76 14.88 -9.34
N HIS A 129 8.52 15.79 -8.40
CA HIS A 129 8.18 17.17 -8.72
C HIS A 129 9.06 18.18 -7.95
N ARG A 130 10.41 18.10 -8.03
CA ARG A 130 11.44 19.17 -7.80
C ARG A 130 12.88 18.62 -7.61
N PRO A 131 13.97 19.45 -7.57
CA PRO A 131 15.32 19.03 -7.97
C PRO A 131 16.10 18.27 -6.89
N VAL A 132 15.43 17.62 -5.95
CA VAL A 132 16.09 16.60 -5.13
C VAL A 132 16.14 15.38 -6.03
N LYS A 133 17.28 15.17 -6.68
CA LYS A 133 17.53 13.97 -7.47
C LYS A 133 17.38 12.77 -6.55
N SER A 134 16.27 12.07 -6.62
CA SER A 134 16.35 10.63 -6.53
C SER A 134 17.13 10.20 -7.77
N ASP A 135 18.25 9.49 -7.59
CA ASP A 135 18.97 8.94 -8.75
C ASP A 135 18.15 7.80 -9.43
N HIS A 136 16.98 7.47 -8.88
CA HIS A 136 16.19 6.29 -9.24
C HIS A 136 14.69 6.64 -9.33
N LEU A 137 14.09 6.43 -10.50
CA LEU A 137 12.63 6.60 -10.70
C LEU A 137 11.81 5.45 -10.10
N CYS A 138 12.47 4.39 -9.66
CA CYS A 138 11.88 3.18 -9.13
C CYS A 138 12.83 2.54 -8.12
N THR A 139 12.29 2.01 -7.03
CA THR A 139 13.00 1.26 -5.99
C THR A 139 12.41 -0.14 -5.90
N LEU A 140 13.28 -1.16 -5.88
CA LEU A 140 12.90 -2.55 -5.63
C LEU A 140 13.14 -2.89 -4.16
N TRP A 141 12.16 -3.53 -3.54
CA TRP A 141 12.18 -4.07 -2.19
C TRP A 141 12.18 -5.59 -2.28
N TRP A 142 13.31 -6.19 -1.95
CA TRP A 142 13.48 -7.63 -1.92
C TRP A 142 12.92 -8.18 -0.62
N ASN A 143 11.93 -9.04 -0.71
CA ASN A 143 11.46 -9.78 0.44
C ASN A 143 12.45 -10.92 0.72
N GLN A 144 12.69 -11.19 2.01
CA GLN A 144 13.62 -12.24 2.41
C GLN A 144 13.01 -12.95 3.61
N SER A 145 12.14 -13.92 3.33
CA SER A 145 11.69 -14.85 4.36
C SER A 145 12.92 -15.58 4.91
N GLN A 146 13.08 -15.59 6.23
CA GLN A 146 14.19 -16.33 6.83
C GLN A 146 13.94 -17.82 6.61
N GLN A 147 14.80 -18.47 5.83
CA GLN A 147 14.88 -19.94 5.75
C GLN A 147 15.07 -20.58 7.13
#